data_AF-A0A6B3N611-F1
#
_entry.id   AF-A0A6B3N611-F1
#
_cell.length_a   1.000
_cell.length_b   1.000
_cell.length_c   1.000
_cell.angle_alpha   90.00
_cell.angle_beta   90.00
_cell.angle_gamma   90.00
#
_symmetry.space_group_name_H-M   'P 1'
#
loop_
_entity.id
_entity.type
_entity.pdbx_description
1 polymer ?
#
loop_
_entity_poly.entity_id
_entity_poly.type
_entity_poly.pdbx_seq_one_letter_code
_entity_poly.pdbx_strand_id
1 'polypeptide(L)' 'SINAEVAQLIYEARTKAGLTQKQLAELVGTKQPVIARLEDADYEGHSLSMLQKIARALNQRVAIAFIPTANLIQ' A
#
# COMPACT_ATOMS: atom_id res chain seq x y z
N SER A 1 -10.11 8.11 4.04
CA SER A 1 -9.12 8.15 5.15
C SER A 1 -7.76 7.78 4.56
N ILE A 2 -6.67 8.07 5.26
CA ILE A 2 -5.34 7.64 4.81
C ILE A 2 -5.25 6.12 4.61
N ASN A 3 -5.94 5.32 5.43
CA ASN A 3 -5.97 3.86 5.30
C ASN A 3 -6.65 3.41 4.00
N ALA A 4 -7.79 3.99 3.66
CA ALA A 4 -8.49 3.69 2.40
C ALA A 4 -7.65 4.04 1.17
N GLU A 5 -6.94 5.18 1.19
CA GLU A 5 -6.02 5.56 0.12
C GLU A 5 -4.85 4.58 -0.01
N VAL A 6 -4.27 4.18 1.12
CA VAL A 6 -3.22 3.15 1.16
C VAL A 6 -3.71 1.80 0.60
N ALA A 7 -4.89 1.35 1.02
CA ALA A 7 -5.48 0.10 0.58
C ALA A 7 -5.69 0.08 -0.94
N GLN A 8 -6.24 1.18 -1.48
CA GLN A 8 -6.44 1.36 -2.92
C GLN A 8 -5.11 1.35 -3.68
N LEU A 9 -4.07 2.06 -3.19
CA LEU A 9 -2.75 2.07 -3.82
C LEU A 9 -2.13 0.67 -3.90
N ILE A 10 -2.27 -0.15 -2.86
CA ILE A 10 -1.77 -1.53 -2.84
C ILE A 10 -2.53 -2.38 -3.88
N TYR A 11 -3.86 -2.29 -3.89
CA TYR A 11 -4.71 -3.01 -4.84
C TYR A 11 -4.36 -2.67 -6.29
N GLU A 12 -4.27 -1.38 -6.62
CA GLU A 12 -3.97 -0.92 -7.97
C GLU A 12 -2.56 -1.32 -8.42
N ALA A 13 -1.56 -1.13 -7.58
CA ALA A 13 -0.19 -1.52 -7.91
C ALA A 13 -0.07 -3.03 -8.14
N ARG A 14 -0.73 -3.85 -7.31
CA ARG A 14 -0.78 -5.30 -7.47
C ARG A 14 -1.46 -5.73 -8.76
N THR A 15 -2.65 -5.18 -9.03
CA THR A 15 -3.44 -5.54 -10.23
C THR A 15 -2.76 -5.09 -11.52
N LYS A 16 -2.12 -3.92 -11.52
CA LYS A 16 -1.28 -3.45 -12.64
C LYS A 16 -0.09 -4.36 -12.91
N ALA A 17 0.45 -5.00 -11.87
CA ALA A 17 1.49 -6.02 -12.00
C ALA A 17 0.95 -7.41 -12.43
N GLY A 18 -0.37 -7.57 -12.61
CA GLY A 18 -0.98 -8.84 -13.00
C GLY A 18 -0.98 -9.90 -11.90
N LEU A 19 -0.85 -9.51 -10.64
CA LEU A 19 -0.68 -10.43 -9.51
C LEU A 19 -1.99 -10.66 -8.76
N THR A 20 -2.22 -11.90 -8.34
CA THR A 20 -3.18 -12.22 -7.28
C THR A 20 -2.62 -11.81 -5.91
N GLN A 21 -3.49 -11.68 -4.91
CA GLN A 21 -3.06 -11.39 -3.53
C GLN A 21 -2.10 -12.46 -2.99
N LYS A 22 -2.29 -13.73 -3.38
CA LYS A 22 -1.40 -14.84 -3.00
C LYS A 22 0.00 -14.66 -3.60
N GLN A 23 0.09 -14.33 -4.89
CA GLN A 23 1.37 -14.11 -5.55
C GLN A 23 2.11 -12.89 -4.98
N LEU A 24 1.40 -11.79 -4.68
CA LEU A 24 2.03 -10.67 -3.97
C LEU A 24 2.52 -11.09 -2.58
N ALA A 25 1.74 -11.89 -1.84
CA ALA A 25 2.16 -12.37 -0.53
C ALA A 25 3.44 -13.21 -0.61
N GLU A 26 3.57 -14.08 -1.62
CA GLU A 26 4.77 -14.87 -1.88
C GLU A 26 5.99 -13.97 -2.16
N LEU A 27 5.85 -12.96 -3.03
CA LEU A 27 6.93 -12.01 -3.33
C LEU A 27 7.38 -11.18 -2.10
N VAL A 28 6.42 -10.81 -1.24
CA VAL A 28 6.67 -10.02 -0.03
C VAL A 28 7.22 -10.88 1.12
N GLY A 29 7.03 -12.19 1.08
CA GLY A 29 7.36 -13.12 2.17
C GLY A 29 6.34 -13.07 3.32
N THR A 30 5.04 -13.00 3.00
CA THR A 30 3.93 -12.99 3.96
C THR A 30 2.83 -13.97 3.55
N LYS A 31 1.69 -13.97 4.26
CA LYS A 31 0.53 -14.82 3.95
C LYS A 31 -0.54 -14.03 3.20
N GLN A 32 -1.27 -14.66 2.29
CA GLN A 32 -2.34 -14.01 1.51
C GLN A 32 -3.36 -13.23 2.36
N PRO A 33 -3.83 -13.71 3.53
CA PRO A 33 -4.76 -12.95 4.37
C PRO A 33 -4.18 -11.63 4.90
N VAL A 34 -2.85 -11.49 4.96
CA VAL A 34 -2.20 -10.22 5.30
C VAL A 34 -2.37 -9.23 4.16
N ILE A 35 -2.15 -9.65 2.91
CA ILE A 35 -2.40 -8.79 1.73
C ILE A 35 -3.89 -8.42 1.64
N ALA A 36 -4.79 -9.37 1.86
CA ALA A 36 -6.22 -9.11 1.84
C ALA A 36 -6.63 -8.04 2.87
N ARG A 37 -6.12 -8.12 4.11
CA ARG A 37 -6.35 -7.08 5.12
C ARG A 37 -5.74 -5.73 4.75
N LEU A 38 -4.56 -5.73 4.12
CA LEU A 38 -3.92 -4.48 3.69
C LEU A 38 -4.62 -3.82 2.49
N GLU A 39 -5.50 -4.53 1.80
CA GLU A 39 -6.37 -4.00 0.73
C GLU A 39 -7.79 -3.69 1.22
N ASP A 40 -8.06 -3.87 2.52
CA ASP A 40 -9.32 -3.52 3.15
C ASP A 40 -9.27 -2.06 3.63
N ALA A 41 -10.21 -1.23 3.16
CA ALA A 41 -10.26 0.19 3.45
C ALA A 41 -10.52 0.51 4.93
N ASP A 42 -11.10 -0.44 5.66
CA ASP A 42 -11.43 -0.32 7.08
C ASP A 42 -10.30 -0.87 7.99
N TYR A 43 -9.20 -1.38 7.40
CA TYR A 43 -8.08 -1.91 8.18
C TYR A 43 -7.18 -0.80 8.72
N GLU A 44 -6.91 -0.83 10.03
CA GLU A 44 -6.06 0.18 10.69
C GLU A 44 -4.62 -0.29 10.94
N GLY A 45 -4.30 -1.56 10.64
CA GLY A 45 -3.01 -2.17 11.01
C GLY A 45 -1.86 -1.97 10.02
N HIS A 46 -1.85 -0.89 9.25
CA HIS A 46 -0.77 -0.62 8.30
C HIS A 46 0.51 -0.16 9.02
N SER A 47 1.65 -0.78 8.69
CA SER A 47 2.97 -0.26 9.07
C SER A 47 3.71 0.27 7.85
N LEU A 48 4.44 1.38 8.01
CA LEU A 48 5.28 1.94 6.94
C LEU A 48 6.32 0.92 6.44
N SER A 49 6.82 0.05 7.33
CA SER A 49 7.77 -1.00 6.96
C SER A 49 7.14 -2.08 6.07
N MET A 50 5.87 -2.46 6.31
CA MET A 50 5.15 -3.37 5.41
C MET A 50 4.87 -2.71 4.06
N LEU A 51 4.48 -1.43 4.07
CA LEU A 51 4.28 -0.64 2.86
C LEU A 51 5.53 -0.61 1.98
N GLN A 52 6.70 -0.39 2.59
CA GLN A 52 7.99 -0.42 1.92
C GLN A 52 8.32 -1.79 1.32
N LYS A 53 8.00 -2.90 2.01
CA LYS A 53 8.21 -4.26 1.49
C LYS A 53 7.35 -4.53 0.26
N ILE A 54 6.07 -4.16 0.31
CA ILE A 54 5.14 -4.29 -0.81
C ILE A 54 5.61 -3.48 -2.01
N ALA A 55 5.96 -2.20 -1.79
CA ALA A 55 6.47 -1.34 -2.86
C ALA A 55 7.72 -1.95 -3.52
N ARG A 56 8.68 -2.44 -2.73
CA ARG A 56 9.88 -3.12 -3.27
C ARG A 56 9.54 -4.36 -4.08
N ALA A 57 8.63 -5.21 -3.61
CA ALA A 57 8.17 -6.40 -4.33
C ALA A 57 7.52 -6.05 -5.68
N LEU A 58 6.96 -4.86 -5.81
CA LEU A 58 6.35 -4.33 -7.02
C LEU A 58 7.28 -3.42 -7.85
N ASN A 59 8.58 -3.38 -7.55
CA ASN A 59 9.57 -2.49 -8.18
C ASN A 59 9.21 -0.99 -8.07
N GLN A 60 8.64 -0.60 -6.94
CA GLN A 60 8.23 0.76 -6.59
C GLN A 60 8.91 1.24 -5.30
N ARG A 61 8.69 2.52 -4.95
CA ARG A 61 9.12 3.11 -3.69
C ARG A 61 7.98 3.89 -3.04
N VAL A 62 7.97 3.93 -1.70
CA VAL A 62 7.08 4.80 -0.94
C VAL A 62 7.69 6.21 -0.89
N ALA A 63 6.87 7.22 -1.17
CA ALA A 63 7.20 8.63 -0.95
C ALA A 63 6.12 9.24 -0.07
N ILE A 64 6.53 10.00 0.95
CA ILE A 64 5.63 10.63 1.92
C ILE A 64 5.94 12.13 1.91
N ALA A 65 4.91 12.96 1.83
CA ALA A 65 5.02 14.40 1.89
C ALA A 65 3.89 14.97 2.77
N PHE A 66 4.18 16.03 3.51
CA PHE A 66 3.15 16.86 4.11
C PHE A 66 2.64 17.84 3.06
N ILE A 67 1.31 17.90 2.90
CA ILE A 67 0.66 18.84 2.00
C ILE A 67 0.00 19.93 2.86
N PRO A 68 0.21 21.23 2.56
CA PRO A 68 -0.45 22.30 3.29
C PRO A 68 -1.97 22.15 3.21
N THR A 69 -2.65 22.29 4.36
CA THR A 69 -4.12 22.27 4.43
C THR A 69 -4.75 23.62 4.06
N ALA A 70 -3.94 24.66 3.89
CA ALA A 70 -4.34 25.96 3.37
C ALA A 70 -3.27 26.47 2.41
N ASN A 71 -3.68 27.18 1.36
CA ASN A 71 -2.76 27.92 0.49
C ASN A 71 -2.10 29.01 1.35
N LEU A 72 -0.83 28.81 1.69
CA LEU A 72 0.02 29.92 2.11
C LEU A 72 0.12 30.85 0.89
N ILE A 73 -0.58 31.99 0.95
CA ILE A 73 -0.38 33.08 0.00
C ILE A 73 1.11 33.43 0.12
N GLN A 74 1.86 33.21 -0.97
CA GLN A 74 3.24 33.68 -1.10
C GLN A 74 3.27 35.19 -1.21
#